data_AF-A0AAX2IJU6-F1
#
_entry.id   AF-A0AAX2IJU6-F1
#
_cell.length_a   1.000
_cell.length_b   1.000
_cell.length_c   1.000
_cell.angle_alpha   90.00
_cell.angle_beta   90.00
_cell.angle_gamma   90.00
#
_symmetry.space_group_name_H-M   'P 1'
#
loop_
_entity.id
_entity.type
_entity.pdbx_description
1 polymer ?
#
loop_
_entity_poly.entity_id
_entity_poly.type
_entity_poly.pdbx_seq_one_letter_code
_entity_poly.pdbx_strand_id
1 'polypeptide(L)'
;MINFKIFYSIFLLSIFFSCKQNKQADQKAVINEVKTYILKNIPSKLKIEKQEKINIDNDPDDELIVTAVDSLSEKYFEYWYKNGNLIHEFSYPFVSINYKWFADLDDDNKKEIIRAQGYEDGVDYAIYKIKNNDEILQLYFNPGLKDERYGDNNFWAYPNDIKELAVDKDKKLLVSLDNNYPRDDDHTMPDNQRELPFVFFKGKTRQPDMELKNLKRQQRINLKDLVKSIAKGNSPESKISMATVQEIIHDLNGDGIKDKIEVYKNTSLNDKFDQEHFHLPIKIFKGTNSGFELWKENNNLIYSVDNTCASEGFSNIVVKDNYFTIEAQTCYDYNVLVNGFTTFKIENNEIFLYKYGEEYFDKSNHDKKIPSKVWTQKNLGKIKFQDVNESFLKKLKNKK
;
A
#
# COMPACT_ATOMS: atom_id res chain seq x y z
N MET A 1 0.12 -83.91 -35.71
CA MET A 1 -0.02 -83.27 -37.05
C MET A 1 -0.27 -81.78 -36.81
N ILE A 2 0.74 -80.93 -36.91
CA ILE A 2 1.14 -80.13 -38.12
C ILE A 2 0.04 -79.10 -38.44
N ASN A 3 0.19 -77.84 -38.00
CA ASN A 3 0.64 -76.62 -38.75
C ASN A 3 -0.47 -76.04 -39.66
N PHE A 4 -0.61 -74.73 -39.96
CA PHE A 4 -0.07 -73.42 -39.53
C PHE A 4 -0.89 -72.37 -40.34
N LYS A 5 -1.05 -71.12 -39.86
CA LYS A 5 -1.15 -69.86 -40.66
C LYS A 5 -2.43 -69.57 -41.50
N ILE A 6 -2.90 -68.34 -41.77
CA ILE A 6 -2.75 -66.94 -41.31
C ILE A 6 -3.55 -66.05 -42.35
N PHE A 7 -3.92 -64.80 -42.00
CA PHE A 7 -4.20 -63.58 -42.83
C PHE A 7 -5.64 -63.23 -43.36
N TYR A 8 -6.24 -62.18 -42.74
CA TYR A 8 -6.88 -60.93 -43.29
C TYR A 8 -8.15 -61.02 -44.17
N SER A 9 -9.14 -60.10 -44.21
CA SER A 9 -9.34 -58.72 -43.71
C SER A 9 -10.79 -58.22 -43.98
N ILE A 10 -11.23 -57.21 -43.22
CA ILE A 10 -11.98 -55.99 -43.64
C ILE A 10 -13.55 -55.97 -43.78
N PHE A 11 -14.12 -54.99 -43.03
CA PHE A 11 -15.34 -54.17 -43.22
C PHE A 11 -16.75 -54.78 -43.10
N LEU A 12 -17.47 -54.41 -42.04
CA LEU A 12 -18.54 -53.40 -42.05
C LEU A 12 -19.22 -53.33 -40.67
N LEU A 13 -18.77 -52.43 -39.80
CA LEU A 13 -19.57 -51.95 -38.68
C LEU A 13 -19.28 -50.47 -38.46
N SER A 14 -19.92 -49.63 -39.25
CA SER A 14 -19.82 -48.18 -39.14
C SER A 14 -21.18 -47.53 -39.33
N ILE A 15 -22.10 -47.74 -38.38
CA ILE A 15 -23.23 -46.82 -38.17
C ILE A 15 -23.55 -46.76 -36.67
N PHE A 16 -22.63 -46.30 -35.81
CA PHE A 16 -22.99 -45.73 -34.48
C PHE A 16 -21.87 -44.83 -33.92
N PHE A 17 -21.25 -44.01 -34.76
CA PHE A 17 -20.39 -42.90 -34.30
C PHE A 17 -20.64 -41.66 -35.16
N SER A 18 -21.85 -41.10 -35.08
CA SER A 18 -22.11 -39.78 -35.67
C SER A 18 -23.07 -38.96 -34.82
N CYS A 19 -22.66 -38.70 -33.57
CA CYS A 19 -23.28 -37.66 -32.73
C CYS A 19 -22.30 -37.03 -31.71
N LYS A 20 -21.05 -37.51 -31.59
CA LYS A 20 -20.03 -36.87 -30.73
C LYS A 20 -19.06 -35.95 -31.49
N GLN A 21 -18.80 -36.19 -32.78
CA GLN A 21 -17.89 -35.34 -33.57
C GLN A 21 -18.51 -33.99 -33.97
N ASN A 22 -19.82 -33.93 -34.26
CA ASN A 22 -20.48 -32.66 -34.61
C ASN A 22 -20.55 -31.68 -33.43
N LYS A 23 -20.85 -32.12 -32.20
CA LYS A 23 -20.89 -31.22 -31.03
C LYS A 23 -19.54 -30.55 -30.75
N GLN A 24 -18.43 -31.24 -30.99
CA GLN A 24 -17.09 -30.69 -30.79
C GLN A 24 -16.65 -29.77 -31.93
N ALA A 25 -17.05 -30.06 -33.17
CA ALA A 25 -16.80 -29.19 -34.33
C ALA A 25 -17.64 -27.91 -34.25
N ASP A 26 -18.92 -28.03 -33.87
CA ASP A 26 -19.83 -26.91 -33.67
C ASP A 26 -19.40 -26.06 -32.47
N GLN A 27 -18.98 -26.67 -31.35
CA GLN A 27 -18.39 -25.91 -30.23
C GLN A 27 -17.11 -25.19 -30.64
N LYS A 28 -16.20 -25.82 -31.41
CA LYS A 28 -14.98 -25.16 -31.91
C LYS A 28 -15.30 -24.02 -32.88
N ALA A 29 -16.29 -24.19 -33.75
CA ALA A 29 -16.74 -23.15 -34.67
C ALA A 29 -17.35 -21.96 -33.91
N VAL A 30 -18.24 -22.21 -32.95
CA VAL A 30 -18.84 -21.19 -32.08
C VAL A 30 -17.78 -20.47 -31.25
N ILE A 31 -16.81 -21.18 -30.66
CA ILE A 31 -15.71 -20.58 -29.89
C ILE A 31 -14.84 -19.69 -30.79
N ASN A 32 -14.55 -20.10 -32.02
CA ASN A 32 -13.79 -19.30 -32.98
C ASN A 32 -14.57 -18.07 -33.47
N GLU A 33 -15.88 -18.19 -33.66
CA GLU A 33 -16.75 -17.10 -34.10
C GLU A 33 -16.93 -16.06 -32.98
N VAL A 34 -17.15 -16.50 -31.74
CA VAL A 34 -17.18 -15.65 -30.54
C VAL A 34 -15.83 -14.94 -30.34
N LYS A 35 -14.70 -15.65 -30.48
CA LYS A 35 -13.37 -15.04 -30.41
C LYS A 35 -13.18 -13.97 -31.49
N THR A 36 -13.60 -14.25 -32.73
CA THR A 36 -13.50 -13.29 -33.84
C THR A 36 -14.38 -12.06 -33.61
N TYR A 37 -15.55 -12.22 -33.00
CA TYR A 37 -16.43 -11.11 -32.63
C TYR A 37 -15.85 -10.26 -31.49
N ILE A 38 -15.33 -10.88 -30.43
CA ILE A 38 -14.70 -10.17 -29.30
C ILE A 38 -13.56 -9.28 -29.79
N LEU A 39 -12.70 -9.78 -30.67
CA LEU A 39 -11.55 -9.02 -31.18
C LEU A 39 -11.98 -7.81 -32.03
N LYS A 40 -13.18 -7.81 -32.62
CA LYS A 40 -13.74 -6.63 -33.32
C LYS A 40 -14.16 -5.51 -32.38
N ASN A 41 -14.38 -5.81 -31.10
CA ASN A 41 -14.74 -4.81 -30.09
C ASN A 41 -13.52 -4.03 -29.59
N ILE A 42 -12.30 -4.48 -29.89
CA ILE A 42 -11.09 -3.72 -29.62
C ILE A 42 -11.04 -2.53 -30.58
N PRO A 43 -10.84 -1.28 -30.09
CA PRO A 43 -10.79 -0.11 -30.95
C PRO A 43 -9.77 -0.29 -32.09
N SER A 44 -10.21 -0.06 -33.34
CA SER A 44 -9.43 -0.33 -34.55
C SER A 44 -8.11 0.44 -34.66
N LYS A 45 -7.96 1.53 -33.90
CA LYS A 45 -6.72 2.31 -33.78
C LYS A 45 -5.66 1.67 -32.90
N LEU A 46 -6.02 0.65 -32.12
CA LEU A 46 -5.10 -0.08 -31.26
C LEU A 46 -4.55 -1.31 -31.99
N LYS A 47 -3.27 -1.58 -31.78
CA LYS A 47 -2.60 -2.79 -32.25
C LYS A 47 -2.63 -3.83 -31.15
N ILE A 48 -3.19 -5.02 -31.43
CA ILE A 48 -3.18 -6.13 -30.47
C ILE A 48 -1.75 -6.70 -30.40
N GLU A 49 -1.18 -6.69 -29.20
CA GLU A 49 0.17 -7.20 -28.91
C GLU A 49 0.11 -8.64 -28.40
N LYS A 50 -0.86 -8.95 -27.53
CA LYS A 50 -0.92 -10.26 -26.86
C LYS A 50 -2.35 -10.70 -26.60
N GLN A 51 -2.58 -12.01 -26.65
CA GLN A 51 -3.83 -12.66 -26.23
C GLN A 51 -3.48 -13.80 -25.29
N GLU A 52 -4.14 -13.84 -24.13
CA GLU A 52 -3.89 -14.84 -23.09
C GLU A 52 -5.21 -15.43 -22.62
N LYS A 53 -5.21 -16.74 -22.35
CA LYS A 53 -6.29 -17.40 -21.64
C LYS A 53 -5.84 -17.70 -20.23
N ILE A 54 -6.62 -17.25 -19.27
CA ILE A 54 -6.30 -17.47 -17.87
C ILE A 54 -7.58 -17.59 -17.08
N ASN A 55 -7.55 -18.43 -16.06
CA ASN A 55 -8.62 -18.58 -15.11
C ASN A 55 -8.34 -17.70 -13.88
N ILE A 56 -9.10 -16.63 -13.66
CA ILE A 56 -8.85 -15.64 -12.59
C ILE A 56 -9.69 -15.88 -11.33
N ASP A 57 -10.78 -16.64 -11.41
CA ASP A 57 -11.74 -16.84 -10.31
C ASP A 57 -12.00 -18.32 -9.95
N ASN A 58 -11.17 -19.22 -10.47
CA ASN A 58 -11.20 -20.66 -10.23
C ASN A 58 -12.53 -21.35 -10.62
N ASP A 59 -13.30 -20.75 -11.53
CA ASP A 59 -14.46 -21.41 -12.12
C ASP A 59 -14.07 -22.29 -13.33
N PRO A 60 -15.02 -22.98 -14.00
CA PRO A 60 -14.66 -23.85 -15.13
C PRO A 60 -14.20 -23.14 -16.41
N ASP A 61 -14.37 -21.82 -16.51
CA ASP A 61 -14.18 -21.05 -17.74
C ASP A 61 -12.92 -20.17 -17.65
N ASP A 62 -12.11 -20.14 -18.71
CA ASP A 62 -11.00 -19.19 -18.78
C ASP A 62 -11.48 -17.81 -19.27
N GLU A 63 -10.95 -16.75 -18.67
CA GLU A 63 -10.99 -15.41 -19.22
C GLU A 63 -10.03 -15.26 -20.40
N LEU A 64 -10.44 -14.48 -21.40
CA LEU A 64 -9.59 -13.99 -22.46
C LEU A 64 -9.10 -12.59 -22.11
N ILE A 65 -7.78 -12.44 -21.95
CA ILE A 65 -7.13 -11.13 -21.81
C ILE A 65 -6.52 -10.74 -23.15
N VAL A 66 -6.89 -9.56 -23.65
CA VAL A 66 -6.32 -8.96 -24.86
C VAL A 66 -5.54 -7.72 -24.46
N THR A 67 -4.22 -7.76 -24.66
CA THR A 67 -3.35 -6.60 -24.49
C THR A 67 -3.14 -5.93 -25.84
N ALA A 68 -3.44 -4.64 -25.92
CA ALA A 68 -3.26 -3.82 -27.10
C ALA A 68 -2.45 -2.56 -26.77
N VAL A 69 -1.86 -1.94 -27.78
CA VAL A 69 -1.08 -0.70 -27.68
C VAL A 69 -1.64 0.32 -28.65
N ASP A 70 -1.57 1.61 -28.31
CA ASP A 70 -1.92 2.66 -29.26
C ASP A 70 -0.90 2.78 -30.40
N SER A 71 -1.30 3.48 -31.46
CA SER A 71 -0.48 3.67 -32.66
C SER A 71 0.84 4.41 -32.39
N LEU A 72 0.92 5.14 -31.28
CA LEU A 72 2.10 5.91 -30.86
C LEU A 72 2.99 5.14 -29.88
N SER A 73 2.55 3.97 -29.39
CA SER A 73 3.25 3.20 -28.36
C SER A 73 3.50 3.98 -27.06
N GLU A 74 2.52 4.80 -26.67
CA GLU A 74 2.54 5.57 -25.43
C GLU A 74 1.77 4.87 -24.30
N LYS A 75 0.78 4.04 -24.64
CA LYS A 75 -0.07 3.34 -23.66
C LYS A 75 -0.40 1.93 -24.07
N TYR A 76 -0.41 1.04 -23.08
CA TYR A 76 -1.08 -0.24 -23.16
C TYR A 76 -2.52 -0.14 -22.70
N PHE A 77 -3.34 -1.01 -23.28
CA PHE A 77 -4.72 -1.27 -22.92
C PHE A 77 -4.90 -2.77 -22.70
N GLU A 78 -5.59 -3.16 -21.64
CA GLU A 78 -5.98 -4.55 -21.43
C GLU A 78 -7.50 -4.67 -21.37
N TYR A 79 -8.03 -5.59 -22.18
CA TYR A 79 -9.45 -5.91 -22.26
C TYR A 79 -9.66 -7.36 -21.84
N TRP A 80 -10.43 -7.55 -20.78
CA TRP A 80 -10.63 -8.85 -20.16
C TRP A 80 -12.05 -9.30 -20.41
N TYR A 81 -12.21 -10.49 -20.99
CA TYR A 81 -13.50 -11.01 -21.39
C TYR A 81 -13.79 -12.34 -20.71
N LYS A 82 -15.02 -12.50 -20.21
CA LYS A 82 -15.56 -13.79 -19.74
C LYS A 82 -16.84 -14.09 -20.48
N ASN A 83 -16.91 -15.28 -21.10
CA ASN A 83 -18.08 -15.73 -21.86
C ASN A 83 -18.58 -14.69 -22.89
N GLY A 84 -17.65 -13.98 -23.54
CA GLY A 84 -17.94 -12.96 -24.55
C GLY A 84 -18.21 -11.54 -24.02
N ASN A 85 -18.38 -11.38 -22.70
CA ASN A 85 -18.65 -10.09 -22.08
C ASN A 85 -17.36 -9.45 -21.58
N LEU A 86 -17.19 -8.15 -21.82
CA LEU A 86 -16.10 -7.37 -21.24
C LEU A 86 -16.36 -7.26 -19.74
N ILE A 87 -15.42 -7.76 -18.93
CA ILE A 87 -15.49 -7.71 -17.47
C ILE A 87 -14.57 -6.64 -16.89
N HIS A 88 -13.40 -6.40 -17.50
CA HIS A 88 -12.47 -5.35 -17.08
C HIS A 88 -11.80 -4.68 -18.28
N GLU A 89 -11.50 -3.39 -18.11
CA GLU A 89 -10.72 -2.58 -19.06
C GLU A 89 -9.73 -1.73 -18.27
N PHE A 90 -8.45 -1.83 -18.62
CA PHE A 90 -7.37 -1.10 -17.97
C PHE A 90 -6.53 -0.35 -19.00
N SER A 91 -5.90 0.74 -18.57
CA SER A 91 -4.86 1.39 -19.36
C SER A 91 -3.70 1.83 -18.48
N TYR A 92 -2.48 1.68 -18.97
CA TYR A 92 -1.27 2.09 -18.26
C TYR A 92 -0.20 2.54 -19.28
N PRO A 93 0.78 3.37 -18.84
CA PRO A 93 1.85 3.84 -19.72
C PRO A 93 2.59 2.68 -20.40
N PHE A 94 3.09 2.93 -21.61
CA PHE A 94 3.94 1.98 -22.30
C PHE A 94 5.25 1.75 -21.53
N VAL A 95 5.65 0.50 -21.45
CA VAL A 95 6.87 0.01 -20.81
C VAL A 95 7.47 -1.10 -21.67
N SER A 96 8.80 -1.21 -21.74
CA SER A 96 9.47 -2.26 -22.54
C SER A 96 9.41 -3.63 -21.88
N ILE A 97 9.28 -3.67 -20.55
CA ILE A 97 9.08 -4.88 -19.75
C ILE A 97 7.66 -4.84 -19.19
N ASN A 98 6.85 -5.84 -19.53
CA ASN A 98 5.45 -5.97 -19.06
C ASN A 98 5.08 -7.45 -18.89
N TYR A 99 5.24 -7.97 -17.67
CA TYR A 99 4.85 -9.33 -17.31
C TYR A 99 3.76 -9.30 -16.24
N LYS A 100 2.92 -10.34 -16.25
CA LYS A 100 1.90 -10.56 -15.24
C LYS A 100 1.77 -12.02 -14.84
N TRP A 101 1.50 -12.24 -13.56
CA TRP A 101 1.14 -13.52 -12.96
C TRP A 101 -0.07 -13.34 -12.06
N PHE A 102 -0.66 -14.44 -11.64
CA PHE A 102 -1.92 -14.44 -10.90
C PHE A 102 -1.84 -15.42 -9.74
N ALA A 103 -2.26 -14.99 -8.57
CA ALA A 103 -2.34 -15.82 -7.37
C ALA A 103 -3.48 -15.36 -6.48
N ASP A 104 -4.17 -16.30 -5.85
CA ASP A 104 -5.19 -16.02 -4.83
C ASP A 104 -4.47 -15.84 -3.48
N LEU A 105 -4.54 -14.63 -2.91
CA LEU A 105 -3.74 -14.23 -1.76
C LEU A 105 -4.55 -13.81 -0.52
N ASP A 106 -5.88 -13.76 -0.62
CA ASP A 106 -6.73 -13.30 0.48
C ASP A 106 -8.06 -14.06 0.68
N ASP A 107 -8.17 -15.27 0.11
CA ASP A 107 -9.29 -16.19 0.34
C ASP A 107 -10.66 -15.73 -0.18
N ASP A 108 -10.71 -14.72 -1.06
CA ASP A 108 -11.95 -14.29 -1.71
C ASP A 108 -12.28 -15.05 -3.02
N ASN A 109 -11.49 -16.09 -3.33
CA ASN A 109 -11.51 -16.91 -4.56
C ASN A 109 -11.23 -16.13 -5.85
N LYS A 110 -10.75 -14.89 -5.77
CA LYS A 110 -10.28 -14.11 -6.91
C LYS A 110 -8.77 -14.01 -6.83
N LYS A 111 -8.11 -14.10 -7.98
CA LYS A 111 -6.66 -13.94 -8.05
C LYS A 111 -6.29 -12.47 -8.09
N GLU A 112 -5.37 -12.07 -7.23
CA GLU A 112 -4.61 -10.84 -7.36
C GLU A 112 -3.67 -10.92 -8.58
N ILE A 113 -3.38 -9.74 -9.14
CA ILE A 113 -2.47 -9.58 -10.27
C ILE A 113 -1.10 -9.21 -9.72
N ILE A 114 -0.08 -9.95 -10.12
CA ILE A 114 1.32 -9.64 -9.82
C ILE A 114 1.94 -9.14 -11.12
N ARG A 115 2.37 -7.88 -11.17
CA ARG A 115 2.96 -7.27 -12.36
C ARG A 115 4.45 -7.01 -12.17
N ALA A 116 5.19 -7.12 -13.26
CA ALA A 116 6.54 -6.59 -13.41
C ALA A 116 6.53 -5.63 -14.59
N GLN A 117 6.70 -4.34 -14.33
CA GLN A 117 6.56 -3.27 -15.31
C GLN A 117 7.71 -2.27 -15.20
N GLY A 118 8.26 -1.84 -16.33
CA GLY A 118 9.32 -0.85 -16.37
C GLY A 118 10.19 -0.94 -17.62
N TYR A 119 11.40 -0.41 -17.52
CA TYR A 119 12.38 -0.39 -18.59
C TYR A 119 13.63 -1.20 -18.22
N GLU A 120 14.62 -1.26 -19.11
CA GLU A 120 15.82 -2.08 -18.90
C GLU A 120 16.68 -1.62 -17.72
N ASP A 121 16.57 -0.35 -17.36
CA ASP A 121 17.26 0.34 -16.26
C ASP A 121 16.44 0.40 -14.96
N GLY A 122 15.27 -0.22 -14.92
CA GLY A 122 14.41 -0.20 -13.74
C GLY A 122 13.09 -0.93 -13.95
N VAL A 123 12.86 -1.99 -13.17
CA VAL A 123 11.57 -2.74 -13.17
C VAL A 123 10.95 -2.70 -11.79
N ASP A 124 9.69 -2.28 -11.75
CA ASP A 124 8.85 -2.31 -10.58
C ASP A 124 8.04 -3.60 -10.53
N TYR A 125 7.99 -4.18 -9.34
CA TYR A 125 7.14 -5.33 -9.04
C TYR A 125 6.06 -4.94 -8.07
N ALA A 126 4.81 -5.24 -8.43
CA ALA A 126 3.66 -4.87 -7.61
C ALA A 126 2.54 -5.91 -7.64
N ILE A 127 1.78 -5.97 -6.54
CA ILE A 127 0.56 -6.76 -6.39
C ILE A 127 -0.63 -5.81 -6.46
N TYR A 128 -1.63 -6.15 -7.26
CA TYR A 128 -2.87 -5.41 -7.46
C TYR A 128 -4.07 -6.29 -7.18
N LYS A 129 -5.12 -5.67 -6.63
CA LYS A 129 -6.45 -6.25 -6.48
C LYS A 129 -7.41 -5.54 -7.42
N ILE A 130 -8.21 -6.29 -8.18
CA ILE A 130 -9.21 -5.69 -9.05
C ILE A 130 -10.43 -5.31 -8.23
N LYS A 131 -10.84 -4.04 -8.27
CA LYS A 131 -12.06 -3.56 -7.63
C LYS A 131 -12.72 -2.51 -8.51
N ASN A 132 -14.01 -2.70 -8.81
CA ASN A 132 -14.80 -1.75 -9.62
C ASN A 132 -14.15 -1.40 -10.97
N ASN A 133 -13.54 -2.38 -11.66
CA ASN A 133 -12.78 -2.20 -12.91
C ASN A 133 -11.49 -1.39 -12.79
N ASP A 134 -11.00 -1.14 -11.57
CA ASP A 134 -9.70 -0.54 -11.33
C ASP A 134 -8.71 -1.55 -10.72
N GLU A 135 -7.43 -1.39 -11.07
CA GLU A 135 -6.32 -2.07 -10.40
C GLU A 135 -5.92 -1.29 -9.15
N ILE A 136 -6.36 -1.79 -7.99
CA ILE A 136 -5.99 -1.19 -6.70
C ILE A 136 -4.66 -1.78 -6.25
N LEU A 137 -3.61 -0.97 -6.34
CA LEU A 137 -2.28 -1.31 -5.82
C LEU A 137 -2.36 -1.73 -4.34
N GLN A 138 -1.82 -2.90 -4.04
CA GLN A 138 -1.70 -3.43 -2.67
C GLN A 138 -0.29 -3.26 -2.13
N LEU A 139 0.72 -3.52 -2.96
CA LEU A 139 2.10 -3.67 -2.51
C LEU A 139 3.09 -3.49 -3.67
N TYR A 140 4.14 -2.69 -3.51
CA TYR A 140 5.40 -2.78 -4.26
C TYR A 140 6.42 -3.64 -3.52
N PHE A 141 7.27 -4.38 -4.23
CA PHE A 141 8.21 -5.31 -3.62
C PHE A 141 9.48 -5.58 -4.46
N ASN A 142 10.50 -6.17 -3.84
CA ASN A 142 11.68 -6.69 -4.50
C ASN A 142 11.50 -8.15 -4.93
N PRO A 143 11.85 -8.53 -6.17
CA PRO A 143 11.61 -9.88 -6.68
C PRO A 143 12.72 -10.85 -6.24
N GLY A 144 12.39 -11.80 -5.37
CA GLY A 144 13.27 -12.93 -5.03
C GLY A 144 12.94 -14.17 -5.87
N LEU A 145 13.92 -15.01 -6.17
CA LEU A 145 13.73 -16.26 -6.90
C LEU A 145 14.27 -17.45 -6.10
N LYS A 146 13.45 -18.49 -6.00
CA LYS A 146 13.84 -19.84 -5.56
C LYS A 146 14.03 -20.74 -6.78
N ASP A 147 15.21 -21.32 -6.87
CA ASP A 147 15.59 -22.29 -7.89
C ASP A 147 16.08 -23.57 -7.21
N GLU A 148 15.30 -24.64 -7.34
CA GLU A 148 15.55 -25.93 -6.68
C GLU A 148 16.90 -26.55 -7.06
N ARG A 149 17.50 -26.15 -8.20
CA ARG A 149 18.83 -26.61 -8.62
C ARG A 149 19.96 -26.16 -7.68
N TYR A 150 19.72 -25.12 -6.89
CA TYR A 150 20.73 -24.48 -6.05
C TYR A 150 20.35 -24.48 -4.55
N GLY A 151 19.44 -25.35 -4.13
CA GLY A 151 19.08 -25.52 -2.71
C GLY A 151 18.47 -24.25 -2.10
N ASP A 152 19.07 -23.77 -1.01
CA ASP A 152 18.55 -22.62 -0.23
C ASP A 152 18.96 -21.25 -0.79
N ASN A 153 19.80 -21.21 -1.83
CA ASN A 153 20.27 -19.99 -2.46
C ASN A 153 19.10 -19.17 -3.01
N ASN A 154 19.28 -17.85 -3.03
CA ASN A 154 18.28 -16.88 -3.46
C ASN A 154 18.85 -16.09 -4.64
N PHE A 155 18.03 -15.79 -5.64
CA PHE A 155 18.47 -15.02 -6.80
C PHE A 155 17.52 -13.85 -7.04
N TRP A 156 17.97 -12.84 -7.78
CA TRP A 156 17.05 -11.82 -8.28
C TRP A 156 16.10 -12.46 -9.29
N ALA A 157 14.79 -12.24 -9.13
CA ALA A 157 13.81 -12.80 -10.03
C ALA A 157 13.65 -11.88 -11.25
N TYR A 158 14.38 -12.19 -12.33
CA TYR A 158 14.13 -11.58 -13.63
C TYR A 158 12.82 -12.11 -14.22
N PRO A 159 12.00 -11.29 -14.91
CA PRO A 159 10.68 -11.71 -15.37
C PRO A 159 10.68 -13.00 -16.21
N ASN A 160 11.71 -13.18 -17.03
CA ASN A 160 11.89 -14.36 -17.90
C ASN A 160 12.26 -15.66 -17.18
N ASP A 161 12.61 -15.57 -15.90
CA ASP A 161 13.04 -16.69 -15.07
C ASP A 161 11.94 -17.15 -14.11
N ILE A 162 10.91 -16.32 -13.92
CA ILE A 162 9.77 -16.56 -13.04
C ILE A 162 8.78 -17.52 -13.70
N LYS A 163 8.40 -18.57 -12.95
CA LYS A 163 7.30 -19.47 -13.32
C LYS A 163 6.01 -19.10 -12.57
N GLU A 164 6.11 -18.96 -11.25
CA GLU A 164 4.96 -18.72 -10.37
C GLU A 164 5.40 -18.02 -9.08
N LEU A 165 4.44 -17.38 -8.40
CA LEU A 165 4.65 -16.82 -7.07
C LEU A 165 4.81 -17.94 -6.05
N ALA A 166 5.74 -17.80 -5.09
CA ALA A 166 5.98 -18.83 -4.07
C ALA A 166 4.96 -18.72 -2.92
N VAL A 167 3.75 -19.21 -3.16
CA VAL A 167 2.63 -19.26 -2.20
C VAL A 167 2.49 -20.66 -1.62
N ASP A 168 2.14 -20.79 -0.33
CA ASP A 168 1.86 -22.08 0.30
C ASP A 168 0.36 -22.47 0.21
N LYS A 169 0.01 -23.65 0.74
CA LYS A 169 -1.36 -24.15 0.74
C LYS A 169 -2.35 -23.29 1.54
N ASP A 170 -1.86 -22.47 2.47
CA ASP A 170 -2.64 -21.56 3.30
C ASP A 170 -2.61 -20.14 2.71
N LYS A 171 -2.26 -20.01 1.42
CA LYS A 171 -2.16 -18.77 0.65
C LYS A 171 -1.17 -17.75 1.19
N LYS A 172 -0.15 -18.19 1.94
CA LYS A 172 0.89 -17.31 2.49
C LYS A 172 2.06 -17.15 1.54
N LEU A 173 2.45 -15.90 1.35
CA LEU A 173 3.62 -15.47 0.58
C LEU A 173 4.90 -15.87 1.30
N LEU A 174 5.87 -16.40 0.57
CA LEU A 174 7.26 -16.46 1.04
C LEU A 174 7.87 -15.08 0.91
N VAL A 175 8.30 -14.49 2.02
CA VAL A 175 8.88 -13.14 2.04
C VAL A 175 10.14 -13.06 2.88
N SER A 176 10.95 -12.04 2.63
CA SER A 176 11.96 -11.55 3.57
C SER A 176 11.76 -10.05 3.78
N LEU A 177 11.77 -9.62 5.04
CA LEU A 177 11.54 -8.23 5.47
C LEU A 177 12.84 -7.65 6.05
N ASP A 178 12.89 -6.33 6.21
CA ASP A 178 13.95 -5.59 6.89
C ASP A 178 15.35 -5.83 6.30
N ASN A 179 15.41 -5.94 4.97
CA ASN A 179 16.66 -6.26 4.27
C ASN A 179 17.56 -5.05 4.08
N ASN A 180 17.00 -3.82 4.11
CA ASN A 180 17.70 -2.58 3.74
C ASN A 180 18.56 -2.76 2.47
N TYR A 181 17.97 -3.41 1.46
CA TYR A 181 18.69 -3.84 0.27
C TYR A 181 18.87 -2.65 -0.68
N PRO A 182 20.11 -2.25 -1.01
CA PRO A 182 20.34 -1.17 -1.94
C PRO A 182 19.92 -1.59 -3.35
N ARG A 183 19.20 -0.70 -4.03
CA ARG A 183 18.88 -0.81 -5.45
C ARG A 183 19.61 0.30 -6.19
N ASP A 184 20.37 -0.09 -7.21
CA ASP A 184 21.15 0.82 -8.06
C ASP A 184 20.39 1.19 -9.35
N ASP A 185 19.15 0.73 -9.48
CA ASP A 185 18.27 0.92 -10.63
C ASP A 185 17.05 1.77 -10.29
N ASP A 186 16.37 2.24 -11.32
CA ASP A 186 15.18 3.08 -11.15
C ASP A 186 14.01 2.24 -10.63
N HIS A 187 13.43 2.68 -9.52
CA HIS A 187 12.32 1.96 -8.89
C HIS A 187 11.41 2.88 -8.09
N THR A 188 10.16 2.45 -7.96
CA THR A 188 9.16 3.13 -7.15
C THR A 188 9.27 2.70 -5.69
N MET A 189 9.54 3.67 -4.82
CA MET A 189 9.36 3.53 -3.38
C MET A 189 8.08 4.27 -2.96
N PRO A 190 6.97 3.56 -2.69
CA PRO A 190 5.69 4.22 -2.46
C PRO A 190 5.64 4.92 -1.10
N ASP A 191 4.92 6.04 -1.03
CA ASP A 191 4.85 6.89 0.16
C ASP A 191 4.27 6.20 1.39
N ASN A 192 3.46 5.16 1.20
CA ASN A 192 2.81 4.41 2.25
C ASN A 192 3.56 3.14 2.67
N GLN A 193 4.71 2.79 2.07
CA GLN A 193 5.55 1.67 2.52
C GLN A 193 6.88 2.16 3.10
N ARG A 194 7.32 1.54 4.20
CA ARG A 194 8.60 1.82 4.84
C ARG A 194 9.77 1.10 4.17
N GLU A 195 9.48 -0.01 3.48
CA GLU A 195 10.45 -0.77 2.71
C GLU A 195 9.79 -1.47 1.51
N LEU A 196 10.62 -1.95 0.59
CA LEU A 196 10.25 -2.95 -0.41
C LEU A 196 10.64 -4.33 0.14
N PRO A 197 9.69 -5.16 0.60
CA PRO A 197 10.01 -6.50 1.06
C PRO A 197 10.48 -7.36 -0.13
N PHE A 198 11.28 -8.39 0.13
CA PHE A 198 11.46 -9.44 -0.88
C PHE A 198 10.24 -10.34 -0.88
N VAL A 199 9.57 -10.48 -2.03
CA VAL A 199 8.56 -11.51 -2.26
C VAL A 199 9.13 -12.52 -3.24
N PHE A 200 9.06 -13.79 -2.88
CA PHE A 200 9.72 -14.85 -3.65
C PHE A 200 8.81 -15.48 -4.69
N PHE A 201 9.41 -15.79 -5.82
CA PHE A 201 8.89 -16.61 -6.89
C PHE A 201 9.61 -17.96 -6.93
N LYS A 202 9.01 -18.93 -7.62
CA LYS A 202 9.71 -20.14 -8.07
C LYS A 202 10.02 -20.01 -9.56
N GLY A 203 11.17 -20.53 -9.95
CA GLY A 203 11.57 -20.50 -11.35
C GLY A 203 12.96 -21.07 -11.58
N LYS A 204 13.61 -20.63 -12.66
CA LYS A 204 14.95 -21.09 -13.04
C LYS A 204 15.82 -19.89 -13.39
N THR A 205 16.80 -19.59 -12.55
CA THR A 205 17.74 -18.48 -12.83
C THR A 205 18.57 -18.79 -14.08
N ARG A 206 18.73 -17.80 -14.96
CA ARG A 206 19.72 -17.81 -16.04
C ARG A 206 21.05 -17.18 -15.63
N GLN A 207 21.09 -16.57 -14.45
CA GLN A 207 22.25 -15.84 -13.91
C GLN A 207 22.58 -16.39 -12.52
N PRO A 208 23.09 -17.63 -12.41
CA PRO A 208 23.37 -18.28 -11.12
C PRO A 208 24.48 -17.59 -10.32
N ASP A 209 25.30 -16.75 -10.96
CA ASP A 209 26.33 -15.96 -10.27
C ASP A 209 25.76 -14.73 -9.53
N MET A 210 24.51 -14.33 -9.84
CA MET A 210 23.83 -13.18 -9.23
C MET A 210 22.97 -13.61 -8.03
N GLU A 211 23.63 -14.22 -7.05
CA GLU A 211 23.01 -14.66 -5.81
C GLU A 211 22.72 -13.46 -4.88
N LEU A 212 21.50 -13.40 -4.34
CA LEU A 212 21.10 -12.49 -3.27
C LEU A 212 21.63 -12.98 -1.93
N LYS A 213 22.65 -12.29 -1.44
CA LYS A 213 23.31 -12.59 -0.17
C LYS A 213 22.77 -11.70 0.95
N ASN A 214 22.96 -12.16 2.19
CA ASN A 214 22.63 -11.42 3.42
C ASN A 214 21.15 -11.04 3.58
N LEU A 215 20.24 -11.73 2.91
CA LEU A 215 18.81 -11.58 3.17
C LEU A 215 18.49 -11.99 4.60
N LYS A 216 17.59 -11.26 5.25
CA LYS A 216 17.01 -11.65 6.53
C LYS A 216 16.23 -12.95 6.41
N ARG A 217 15.88 -13.52 7.57
CA ARG A 217 15.16 -14.79 7.67
C ARG A 217 13.87 -14.72 6.87
N GLN A 218 13.67 -15.71 6.01
CA GLN A 218 12.43 -15.86 5.25
C GLN A 218 11.29 -16.33 6.15
N GLN A 219 10.10 -15.83 5.88
CA GLN A 219 8.89 -16.18 6.61
C GLN A 219 7.68 -16.30 5.67
N ARG A 220 6.62 -16.91 6.20
CA ARG A 220 5.33 -17.07 5.52
C ARG A 220 4.31 -16.14 6.15
N ILE A 221 3.74 -15.26 5.34
CA ILE A 221 2.77 -14.24 5.80
C ILE A 221 1.66 -14.07 4.76
N ASN A 222 0.42 -13.81 5.19
CA ASN A 222 -0.65 -13.46 4.25
C ASN A 222 -0.47 -12.02 3.74
N LEU A 223 -1.10 -11.68 2.61
CA LEU A 223 -0.95 -10.37 1.98
C LEU A 223 -1.36 -9.21 2.89
N LYS A 224 -2.48 -9.36 3.61
CA LYS A 224 -3.00 -8.32 4.52
C LYS A 224 -2.02 -7.99 5.63
N ASP A 225 -1.47 -9.01 6.29
CA ASP A 225 -0.50 -8.84 7.37
C ASP A 225 0.85 -8.35 6.84
N LEU A 226 1.23 -8.75 5.62
CA LEU A 226 2.41 -8.22 4.94
C LEU A 226 2.29 -6.72 4.71
N VAL A 227 1.23 -6.27 4.02
CA VAL A 227 0.96 -4.85 3.76
C VAL A 227 0.94 -4.07 5.07
N LYS A 228 0.31 -4.63 6.11
CA LYS A 228 0.34 -4.03 7.44
C LYS A 228 1.77 -3.92 7.97
N SER A 229 2.58 -4.98 7.92
CA SER A 229 3.95 -5.02 8.48
C SER A 229 4.98 -4.11 7.78
N ILE A 230 4.66 -3.61 6.59
CA ILE A 230 5.54 -2.72 5.84
C ILE A 230 4.95 -1.34 5.63
N ALA A 231 3.72 -1.07 6.08
CA ALA A 231 3.15 0.26 5.98
C ALA A 231 4.06 1.26 6.70
N LYS A 232 4.25 2.47 6.15
CA LYS A 232 4.90 3.55 6.90
C LYS A 232 4.08 3.78 8.18
N GLY A 233 4.74 3.64 9.33
CA GLY A 233 4.11 3.60 10.65
C GLY A 233 4.00 2.21 11.31
N ASN A 234 4.30 1.12 10.59
CA ASN A 234 4.29 -0.28 11.08
C ASN A 234 5.66 -0.99 10.93
N SER A 235 6.77 -0.28 11.13
CA SER A 235 8.10 -0.93 11.23
C SER A 235 8.15 -2.02 12.32
N PRO A 236 9.10 -2.94 12.31
CA PRO A 236 9.48 -3.69 13.50
C PRO A 236 10.07 -2.76 14.57
N GLU A 237 10.41 -1.52 14.21
CA GLU A 237 10.54 -0.39 15.12
C GLU A 237 9.18 0.17 15.60
N SER A 238 8.05 -0.43 15.22
CA SER A 238 6.70 -0.18 15.77
C SER A 238 6.20 -1.34 16.63
N LYS A 239 7.09 -2.30 16.95
CA LYS A 239 7.07 -2.97 18.25
C LYS A 239 7.89 -2.20 19.28
N ILE A 240 8.00 -0.89 19.11
CA ILE A 240 8.22 -0.02 20.25
C ILE A 240 6.95 -0.14 21.07
N SER A 241 7.07 -0.74 22.26
CA SER A 241 6.27 -0.33 23.41
C SER A 241 6.11 1.18 23.28
N MET A 242 4.98 1.66 22.75
CA MET A 242 4.75 3.09 22.56
C MET A 242 4.74 3.67 23.95
N ALA A 243 5.90 4.11 24.41
CA ALA A 243 6.02 4.75 25.69
C ALA A 243 5.28 6.06 25.53
N THR A 244 4.09 6.10 26.09
CA THR A 244 3.24 7.28 26.08
C THR A 244 3.96 8.38 26.86
N VAL A 245 4.11 9.56 26.25
CA VAL A 245 4.58 10.78 26.95
C VAL A 245 3.49 11.24 27.91
N GLN A 246 2.26 11.27 27.43
CA GLN A 246 1.10 11.65 28.22
C GLN A 246 -0.16 10.93 27.76
N GLU A 247 -0.93 10.41 28.71
CA GLU A 247 -2.25 9.84 28.50
C GLU A 247 -3.29 10.68 29.26
N ILE A 248 -4.42 10.97 28.63
CA ILE A 248 -5.56 11.60 29.29
C ILE A 248 -6.82 10.81 28.97
N ILE A 249 -7.56 10.45 30.02
CA ILE A 249 -8.88 9.82 29.92
C ILE A 249 -9.94 10.85 30.30
N HIS A 250 -10.81 11.21 29.36
CA HIS A 250 -11.87 12.20 29.56
C HIS A 250 -13.05 11.91 28.65
N ASP A 251 -14.27 12.29 29.05
CA ASP A 251 -15.42 12.22 28.16
C ASP A 251 -15.39 13.46 27.25
N LEU A 252 -14.83 13.32 26.04
CA LEU A 252 -14.55 14.45 25.16
C LEU A 252 -15.78 14.86 24.36
N ASN A 253 -16.72 13.95 24.14
CA ASN A 253 -17.88 14.17 23.29
C ASN A 253 -19.19 14.39 24.10
N GLY A 254 -19.16 14.18 25.41
CA GLY A 254 -20.28 14.38 26.33
C GLY A 254 -21.33 13.26 26.30
N ASP A 255 -21.00 12.08 25.76
CA ASP A 255 -21.91 10.93 25.69
C ASP A 255 -21.92 10.07 26.96
N GLY A 256 -21.11 10.42 27.96
CA GLY A 256 -20.96 9.71 29.22
C GLY A 256 -19.94 8.57 29.19
N ILE A 257 -19.36 8.24 28.04
CA ILE A 257 -18.29 7.26 27.88
C ILE A 257 -16.95 7.99 27.83
N LYS A 258 -15.95 7.47 28.54
CA LYS A 258 -14.61 8.06 28.52
C LYS A 258 -13.93 7.78 27.18
N ASP A 259 -13.39 8.84 26.60
CA ASP A 259 -12.46 8.84 25.48
C ASP A 259 -11.02 8.94 26.00
N LYS A 260 -10.04 8.76 25.10
CA LYS A 260 -8.62 8.78 25.45
C LYS A 260 -7.81 9.62 24.47
N ILE A 261 -6.91 10.46 24.99
CA ILE A 261 -5.87 11.15 24.22
C ILE A 261 -4.53 10.57 24.62
N GLU A 262 -3.74 10.11 23.65
CA GLU A 262 -2.38 9.63 23.85
C GLU A 262 -1.40 10.44 23.01
N VAL A 263 -0.35 10.94 23.66
CA VAL A 263 0.82 11.53 23.02
C VAL A 263 1.94 10.52 23.12
N TYR A 264 2.52 10.14 21.99
CA TYR A 264 3.56 9.13 21.95
C TYR A 264 4.93 9.73 21.73
N LYS A 265 5.96 9.05 22.23
CA LYS A 265 7.33 9.40 21.92
C LYS A 265 7.59 9.30 20.42
N ASN A 266 8.34 10.25 19.88
CA ASN A 266 8.91 10.15 18.55
C ASN A 266 10.28 9.47 18.60
N THR A 267 10.28 8.15 18.63
CA THR A 267 11.50 7.33 18.71
C THR A 267 12.37 7.35 17.46
N SER A 268 11.98 8.08 16.40
CA SER A 268 12.88 8.33 15.27
C SER A 268 13.97 9.36 15.61
N LEU A 269 13.86 10.06 16.74
CA LEU A 269 14.85 11.02 17.22
C LEU A 269 15.87 10.33 18.13
N ASN A 270 17.12 10.79 18.09
CA ASN A 270 18.22 10.13 18.79
C ASN A 270 18.25 10.45 20.30
N ASP A 271 17.86 11.68 20.68
CA ASP A 271 17.91 12.13 22.07
C ASP A 271 16.58 11.87 22.80
N LYS A 272 16.65 11.42 24.06
CA LYS A 272 15.46 11.10 24.86
C LYS A 272 14.56 12.33 25.07
N PHE A 273 15.14 13.50 25.34
CA PHE A 273 14.40 14.75 25.44
C PHE A 273 13.68 15.01 24.13
N ASP A 274 14.37 14.90 23.00
CA ASP A 274 13.77 15.16 21.70
C ASP A 274 12.61 14.20 21.38
N GLN A 275 12.80 12.91 21.68
CA GLN A 275 11.77 11.88 21.55
C GLN A 275 10.51 12.18 22.37
N GLU A 276 10.61 12.92 23.47
CA GLU A 276 9.50 13.23 24.38
C GLU A 276 8.87 14.60 24.12
N HIS A 277 9.48 15.45 23.30
CA HIS A 277 9.07 16.85 23.14
C HIS A 277 8.83 17.29 21.68
N PHE A 278 9.42 16.66 20.66
CA PHE A 278 9.32 17.13 19.28
C PHE A 278 8.70 16.12 18.31
N HIS A 279 7.93 16.65 17.36
CA HIS A 279 7.27 15.89 16.28
C HIS A 279 6.50 14.66 16.82
N LEU A 280 5.80 14.84 17.93
CA LEU A 280 5.12 13.76 18.65
C LEU A 280 3.80 13.39 17.97
N PRO A 281 3.57 12.09 17.71
CA PRO A 281 2.26 11.59 17.30
C PRO A 281 1.22 11.77 18.41
N ILE A 282 0.04 12.28 18.05
CA ILE A 282 -1.11 12.39 18.95
C ILE A 282 -2.25 11.56 18.37
N LYS A 283 -2.77 10.62 19.17
CA LYS A 283 -3.97 9.84 18.82
C LYS A 283 -5.08 10.10 19.83
N ILE A 284 -6.28 10.21 19.30
CA ILE A 284 -7.50 10.36 20.05
C ILE A 284 -8.33 9.11 19.78
N PHE A 285 -8.72 8.42 20.84
CA PHE A 285 -9.54 7.23 20.79
C PHE A 285 -10.91 7.54 21.37
N LYS A 286 -11.94 7.10 20.65
CA LYS A 286 -13.32 7.16 21.11
C LYS A 286 -13.62 5.96 22.01
N GLY A 287 -14.25 6.22 23.14
CA GLY A 287 -14.77 5.18 24.02
C GLY A 287 -15.92 4.42 23.36
N THR A 288 -15.90 3.11 23.47
CA THR A 288 -16.98 2.21 23.05
C THR A 288 -17.27 1.19 24.16
N ASN A 289 -18.39 0.48 24.05
CA ASN A 289 -18.72 -0.59 25.01
C ASN A 289 -17.69 -1.72 25.04
N SER A 290 -16.86 -1.85 24.01
CA SER A 290 -15.80 -2.85 23.88
C SER A 290 -14.39 -2.31 24.11
N GLY A 291 -14.24 -1.05 24.52
CA GLY A 291 -12.95 -0.44 24.83
C GLY A 291 -12.73 0.90 24.13
N PHE A 292 -11.58 1.06 23.48
CA PHE A 292 -11.20 2.29 22.79
C PHE A 292 -10.96 2.01 21.31
N GLU A 293 -11.57 2.80 20.44
CA GLU A 293 -11.37 2.74 18.99
C GLU A 293 -10.69 4.02 18.51
N LEU A 294 -9.71 3.90 17.61
CA LEU A 294 -9.02 5.07 17.06
C LEU A 294 -10.03 6.00 16.39
N TRP A 295 -10.12 7.23 16.87
CA TRP A 295 -11.07 8.22 16.37
C TRP A 295 -10.40 9.19 15.41
N LYS A 296 -9.29 9.80 15.83
CA LYS A 296 -8.52 10.76 15.03
C LYS A 296 -7.03 10.67 15.40
N GLU A 297 -6.16 11.00 14.46
CA GLU A 297 -4.72 11.08 14.69
C GLU A 297 -4.11 12.31 14.02
N ASN A 298 -3.03 12.83 14.60
CA ASN A 298 -2.24 13.91 14.04
C ASN A 298 -0.77 13.70 14.38
N ASN A 299 0.06 13.63 13.34
CA ASN A 299 1.50 13.40 13.46
C ASN A 299 2.33 14.66 13.15
N ASN A 300 1.71 15.78 12.79
CA ASN A 300 2.38 16.96 12.23
C ASN A 300 2.11 18.27 13.00
N LEU A 301 1.40 18.19 14.14
CA LEU A 301 1.00 19.36 14.92
C LEU A 301 2.12 19.86 15.83
N ILE A 302 2.77 18.94 16.56
CA ILE A 302 3.88 19.29 17.46
C ILE A 302 5.10 19.68 16.64
N TYR A 303 5.74 20.78 17.03
CA TYR A 303 6.87 21.38 16.30
C TYR A 303 8.01 20.38 16.11
N SER A 304 8.68 20.48 14.97
CA SER A 304 9.93 19.78 14.69
C SER A 304 11.12 20.36 15.47
N VAL A 305 12.19 19.57 15.60
CA VAL A 305 13.46 20.03 16.17
C VAL A 305 14.03 21.13 15.28
N ASP A 306 14.29 22.29 15.86
CA ASP A 306 14.97 23.40 15.19
C ASP A 306 16.26 23.74 15.95
N ASN A 307 17.40 23.37 15.37
CA ASN A 307 18.72 23.56 15.99
C ASN A 307 19.11 25.04 16.16
N THR A 308 18.35 25.96 15.56
CA THR A 308 18.53 27.41 15.75
C THR A 308 17.70 27.96 16.91
N CYS A 309 16.88 27.11 17.52
CA CYS A 309 15.82 27.44 18.45
C CYS A 309 15.92 26.60 19.74
N ALA A 310 16.44 27.20 20.81
CA ALA A 310 16.43 26.56 22.14
C ALA A 310 15.03 26.65 22.76
N SER A 311 14.12 25.79 22.31
CA SER A 311 12.73 25.66 22.79
C SER A 311 12.48 24.30 23.45
N GLU A 312 11.41 24.20 24.23
CA GLU A 312 11.09 22.97 24.97
C GLU A 312 10.10 22.03 24.25
N GLY A 313 9.56 22.39 23.08
CA GLY A 313 8.63 21.52 22.35
C GLY A 313 7.31 21.30 23.11
N PHE A 314 6.70 20.12 22.94
CA PHE A 314 5.48 19.72 23.63
C PHE A 314 5.63 19.78 25.15
N SER A 315 4.64 20.35 25.83
CA SER A 315 4.65 20.49 27.29
C SER A 315 3.52 19.72 27.95
N ASN A 316 2.28 19.88 27.46
CA ASN A 316 1.10 19.32 28.15
C ASN A 316 -0.12 19.25 27.24
N ILE A 317 -1.11 18.45 27.65
CA ILE A 317 -2.50 18.54 27.20
C ILE A 317 -3.40 18.92 28.38
N VAL A 318 -4.20 19.97 28.19
CA VAL A 318 -5.21 20.41 29.16
C VAL A 318 -6.59 20.12 28.60
N VAL A 319 -7.39 19.34 29.32
CA VAL A 319 -8.78 18.99 28.92
C VAL A 319 -9.78 19.67 29.85
N LYS A 320 -10.82 20.26 29.26
CA LYS A 320 -11.94 20.83 29.98
C LYS A 320 -13.21 20.70 29.14
N ASP A 321 -14.19 19.98 29.67
CA ASP A 321 -15.45 19.68 28.97
C ASP A 321 -15.15 19.05 27.60
N ASN A 322 -15.83 19.50 26.53
CA ASN A 322 -15.59 19.05 25.16
C ASN A 322 -14.45 19.80 24.44
N TYR A 323 -13.49 20.32 25.19
CA TYR A 323 -12.32 21.01 24.68
C TYR A 323 -11.03 20.39 25.21
N PHE A 324 -10.00 20.38 24.37
CA PHE A 324 -8.64 20.10 24.82
C PHE A 324 -7.66 21.07 24.18
N THR A 325 -6.61 21.43 24.91
CA THR A 325 -5.55 22.33 24.44
C THR A 325 -4.23 21.59 24.48
N ILE A 326 -3.52 21.62 23.37
CA ILE A 326 -2.14 21.17 23.28
C ILE A 326 -1.24 22.37 23.51
N GLU A 327 -0.38 22.27 24.52
CA GLU A 327 0.60 23.29 24.90
C GLU A 327 1.97 22.85 24.38
N ALA A 328 2.61 23.71 23.60
CA ALA A 328 3.95 23.46 23.08
C ALA A 328 4.72 24.78 22.91
N GLN A 329 6.02 24.74 23.15
CA GLN A 329 6.91 25.87 23.00
C GLN A 329 7.74 25.76 21.72
N THR A 330 7.91 26.90 21.04
CA THR A 330 8.88 27.12 19.98
C THR A 330 9.58 28.46 20.23
N CYS A 331 10.26 29.02 19.25
CA CYS A 331 10.79 30.37 19.32
C CYS A 331 10.47 31.14 18.03
N TYR A 332 10.54 32.47 18.15
CA TYR A 332 10.45 33.37 17.01
C TYR A 332 11.84 33.65 16.45
N ASP A 333 12.81 33.84 17.36
CA ASP A 333 14.24 33.94 17.10
C ASP A 333 15.01 33.35 18.30
N TYR A 334 16.34 33.47 18.29
CA TYR A 334 17.18 32.94 19.37
C TYR A 334 16.84 33.50 20.76
N ASN A 335 16.32 34.73 20.86
CA ASN A 335 16.03 35.41 22.12
C ASN A 335 14.57 35.29 22.55
N VAL A 336 13.62 35.19 21.62
CA VAL A 336 12.18 35.22 21.94
C VAL A 336 11.56 33.82 21.86
N LEU A 337 11.21 33.26 23.01
CA LEU A 337 10.41 32.03 23.11
C LEU A 337 8.93 32.32 22.83
N VAL A 338 8.24 31.31 22.30
CA VAL A 338 6.82 31.36 21.95
C VAL A 338 6.12 30.17 22.58
N ASN A 339 5.24 30.42 23.55
CA ASN A 339 4.35 29.42 24.11
C ASN A 339 3.07 29.37 23.26
N GLY A 340 2.86 28.25 22.57
CA GLY A 340 1.71 28.00 21.72
C GLY A 340 0.62 27.21 22.44
N PHE A 341 -0.63 27.65 22.29
CA PHE A 341 -1.81 27.04 22.88
C PHE A 341 -2.81 26.68 21.78
N THR A 342 -2.82 25.42 21.34
CA THR A 342 -3.69 24.94 20.25
C THR A 342 -4.91 24.24 20.83
N THR A 343 -6.03 24.95 20.91
CA THR A 343 -7.29 24.46 21.48
C THR A 343 -8.21 23.89 20.42
N PHE A 344 -8.66 22.66 20.64
CA PHE A 344 -9.65 21.96 19.84
C PHE A 344 -10.98 21.87 20.57
N LYS A 345 -12.06 21.81 19.78
CA LYS A 345 -13.43 21.56 20.25
C LYS A 345 -13.98 20.33 19.55
N ILE A 346 -14.66 19.48 20.31
CA ILE A 346 -15.45 18.39 19.78
C ILE A 346 -16.87 18.90 19.49
N GLU A 347 -17.33 18.74 18.25
CA GLU A 347 -18.67 19.13 17.80
C GLU A 347 -19.13 18.16 16.70
N ASN A 348 -20.34 17.60 16.83
CA ASN A 348 -20.93 16.69 15.85
C ASN A 348 -20.03 15.49 15.50
N ASN A 349 -19.41 14.87 16.50
CA ASN A 349 -18.50 13.73 16.34
C ASN A 349 -17.24 14.02 15.49
N GLU A 350 -16.89 15.29 15.32
CA GLU A 350 -15.66 15.75 14.67
C GLU A 350 -14.87 16.66 15.63
N ILE A 351 -13.57 16.82 15.36
CA ILE A 351 -12.65 17.59 16.19
C ILE A 351 -12.10 18.75 15.35
N PHE A 352 -12.39 19.98 15.76
CA PHE A 352 -12.02 21.19 15.02
C PHE A 352 -11.13 22.10 15.83
N LEU A 353 -10.22 22.80 15.15
CA LEU A 353 -9.43 23.87 15.72
C LEU A 353 -10.38 25.01 16.15
N TYR A 354 -10.47 25.24 17.45
CA TYR A 354 -11.31 26.29 18.03
C TYR A 354 -10.55 27.60 18.19
N LYS A 355 -9.31 27.51 18.67
CA LYS A 355 -8.46 28.66 18.95
C LYS A 355 -6.99 28.26 18.89
N TYR A 356 -6.14 29.15 18.38
CA TYR A 356 -4.69 29.09 18.56
C TYR A 356 -4.23 30.38 19.23
N GLY A 357 -3.45 30.27 20.31
CA GLY A 357 -2.88 31.40 21.03
C GLY A 357 -1.36 31.31 21.08
N GLU A 358 -0.69 32.46 21.06
CA GLU A 358 0.75 32.57 21.28
C GLU A 358 1.04 33.60 22.37
N GLU A 359 1.86 33.23 23.33
CA GLU A 359 2.48 34.12 24.31
C GLU A 359 3.99 34.15 24.09
N TYR A 360 4.63 35.28 24.37
CA TYR A 360 6.01 35.52 23.99
C TYR A 360 6.84 35.90 25.21
N PHE A 361 8.05 35.35 25.30
CA PHE A 361 9.00 35.66 26.37
C PHE A 361 10.38 36.00 25.79
N ASP A 362 10.88 37.20 26.08
CA ASP A 362 12.19 37.67 25.62
C ASP A 362 13.27 37.32 26.66
N LYS A 363 14.10 36.32 26.35
CA LYS A 363 15.20 35.84 27.21
C LYS A 363 16.30 36.89 27.42
N SER A 364 16.40 37.88 26.53
CA SER A 364 17.39 38.96 26.65
C SER A 364 16.89 40.14 27.49
N ASN A 365 15.56 40.26 27.66
CA ASN A 365 14.93 41.31 28.45
C ASN A 365 13.62 40.81 29.07
N HIS A 366 13.71 40.22 30.26
CA HIS A 366 12.57 39.60 30.95
C HIS A 366 11.44 40.58 31.31
N ASP A 367 11.71 41.89 31.37
CA ASP A 367 10.71 42.92 31.67
C ASP A 367 9.93 43.37 30.43
N LYS A 368 10.40 43.01 29.23
CA LYS A 368 9.75 43.39 27.97
C LYS A 368 8.46 42.61 27.79
N LYS A 369 7.34 43.33 27.86
CA LYS A 369 6.01 42.78 27.58
C LYS A 369 5.75 42.75 26.09
N ILE A 370 5.62 41.55 25.52
CA ILE A 370 5.24 41.33 24.14
C ILE A 370 3.76 40.89 24.12
N PRO A 371 2.87 41.59 23.38
CA PRO A 371 1.45 41.24 23.35
C PRO A 371 1.20 39.83 22.81
N SER A 372 0.33 39.07 23.48
CA SER A 372 -0.13 37.77 23.02
C SER A 372 -0.93 37.88 21.72
N LYS A 373 -0.86 36.87 20.87
CA LYS A 373 -1.68 36.76 19.66
C LYS A 373 -2.69 35.64 19.82
N VAL A 374 -3.91 35.86 19.32
CA VAL A 374 -4.99 34.87 19.39
C VAL A 374 -5.73 34.84 18.06
N TRP A 375 -5.81 33.66 17.48
CA TRP A 375 -6.62 33.37 16.31
C TRP A 375 -7.76 32.45 16.74
N THR A 376 -9.00 32.87 16.46
CA THR A 376 -10.18 32.08 16.76
C THR A 376 -10.73 31.44 15.50
N GLN A 377 -11.62 30.46 15.65
CA GLN A 377 -12.36 29.85 14.54
C GLN A 377 -13.02 30.89 13.61
N LYS A 378 -13.41 32.07 14.11
CA LYS A 378 -13.94 33.17 13.29
C LYS A 378 -12.93 33.67 12.24
N ASN A 379 -11.65 33.69 12.60
CA ASN A 379 -10.55 34.14 11.74
C ASN A 379 -9.99 33.00 10.87
N LEU A 380 -10.09 31.76 11.34
CA LEU A 380 -9.44 30.59 10.74
C LEU A 380 -10.38 29.76 9.85
N GLY A 381 -11.69 29.87 10.04
CA GLY A 381 -12.66 28.92 9.49
C GLY A 381 -12.69 27.61 10.29
N LYS A 382 -13.42 26.61 9.79
CA LYS A 382 -13.45 25.27 10.38
C LYS A 382 -12.30 24.45 9.82
N ILE A 383 -11.31 24.12 10.66
CA ILE A 383 -10.14 23.30 10.30
C ILE A 383 -10.18 22.05 11.16
N LYS A 384 -10.07 20.87 10.55
CA LYS A 384 -10.10 19.59 11.28
C LYS A 384 -8.79 19.35 12.01
N PHE A 385 -8.86 18.59 13.09
CA PHE A 385 -7.69 18.20 13.88
C PHE A 385 -6.54 17.67 13.03
N GLN A 386 -6.80 16.77 12.09
CA GLN A 386 -5.76 16.14 11.25
C GLN A 386 -5.10 17.11 10.27
N ASP A 387 -5.77 18.21 9.93
CA ASP A 387 -5.29 19.19 8.96
C ASP A 387 -4.41 20.28 9.61
N VAL A 388 -4.42 20.38 10.95
CA VAL A 388 -3.56 21.32 11.69
C VAL A 388 -2.13 20.78 11.72
N ASN A 389 -1.20 21.53 11.16
CA ASN A 389 0.23 21.19 11.18
C ASN A 389 1.11 22.41 11.51
N GLU A 390 2.38 22.16 11.80
CA GLU A 390 3.36 23.19 12.12
C GLU A 390 3.43 24.29 11.03
N SER A 391 3.44 23.92 9.74
CA SER A 391 3.48 24.90 8.64
C SER A 391 2.26 25.82 8.64
N PHE A 392 1.08 25.25 8.88
CA PHE A 392 -0.16 26.00 9.03
C PHE A 392 -0.06 27.00 10.19
N LEU A 393 0.38 26.58 11.38
CA LEU A 393 0.53 27.46 12.54
C LEU A 393 1.57 28.57 12.29
N LYS A 394 2.71 28.24 11.69
CA LYS A 394 3.75 29.22 11.30
C LYS A 394 3.22 30.27 10.32
N LYS A 395 2.36 29.89 9.36
CA LYS A 395 1.76 30.83 8.38
C LYS A 395 0.81 31.84 9.02
N LEU A 396 0.20 31.53 10.17
CA LEU A 396 -0.66 32.48 10.90
C LEU A 396 0.11 33.72 11.36
N LYS A 397 1.42 33.56 11.65
CA LYS A 397 2.32 34.67 12.06
C LYS A 397 2.48 35.74 10.97
N ASN A 398 2.34 35.36 9.69
CA ASN A 398 2.59 36.23 8.54
C ASN A 398 1.32 36.92 8.03
N LYS A 399 0.14 36.60 8.56
CA LYS A 399 -1.10 37.30 8.24
C LYS A 399 -1.23 38.52 9.15
N LYS A 400 -1.24 39.72 8.55
CA LYS A 400 -1.49 41.00 9.23
C LYS A 400 -2.92 41.10 9.75
#